data_AF-A0A6C0LEP5-F1
#
_entry.id   AF-A0A6C0LEP5-F1
#
_cell.length_a   1.000
_cell.length_b   1.000
_cell.length_c   1.000
_cell.angle_alpha   90.00
_cell.angle_beta   90.00
_cell.angle_gamma   90.00
#
_symmetry.space_group_name_H-M   'P 1'
#
loop_
_entity.id
_entity.type
_entity.pdbx_description
1 polymer ?
#
loop_
_entity_poly.entity_id
_entity_poly.type
_entity_poly.pdbx_seq_one_letter_code
_entity_poly.pdbx_strand_id
1 'polypeptide(L)'
;MLRHGNGLVDLSKKAVCTTCKIEKLNTEFKFYKNRVNPITGLCLYANKKCRGCSKDYMIHKKKSVIQIKEQGISRPIPSKANPYKCDNCSKDIITTKTLQLDHCHLTGKFRGWLCKECNISLGNLGDSIEGLFKTIKYLNKTQQKSIDELHDMLDKI
;
A
#
# COMPACT_ATOMS: atom_id res chain seq x y z
N MET A 1 14.91 15.81 -24.94
CA MET A 1 14.16 14.54 -25.00
C MET A 1 15.16 13.38 -25.11
N LEU A 2 14.89 12.22 -24.52
CA LEU A 2 15.73 11.01 -24.60
C LEU A 2 14.87 9.80 -24.97
N ARG A 3 15.36 8.93 -25.86
CA ARG A 3 14.65 7.70 -26.25
C ARG A 3 14.64 6.69 -25.09
N HIS A 4 13.47 6.13 -24.80
CA HIS A 4 13.28 5.10 -23.78
C HIS A 4 12.28 4.05 -24.28
N GLY A 5 12.77 2.90 -24.72
CA GLY A 5 11.93 1.89 -25.36
C GLY A 5 11.28 2.42 -26.64
N ASN A 6 9.95 2.36 -26.70
CA ASN A 6 9.15 2.76 -27.87
C ASN A 6 8.79 4.25 -27.89
N GLY A 7 9.20 5.05 -26.89
CA GLY A 7 8.84 6.46 -26.80
C GLY A 7 9.97 7.37 -26.33
N LEU A 8 9.58 8.59 -25.99
CA LEU A 8 10.49 9.65 -25.55
C LEU A 8 10.22 10.04 -24.09
N VAL A 9 11.28 10.36 -23.36
CA VAL A 9 11.22 11.00 -22.04
C VAL A 9 11.73 12.42 -22.16
N ASP A 10 10.94 13.37 -21.69
CA ASP A 10 11.38 14.75 -21.58
C ASP A 10 12.23 14.95 -20.33
N LEU A 11 13.54 15.17 -20.50
CA LEU A 11 14.47 15.28 -19.39
C LEU A 11 14.43 16.64 -18.68
N SER A 12 13.88 17.68 -19.32
CA SER A 12 13.77 19.03 -18.72
C SER A 12 12.51 19.19 -17.89
N LYS A 13 11.49 18.36 -18.13
CA LYS A 13 10.25 18.37 -17.34
C LYS A 13 10.45 17.81 -15.94
N LYS A 14 9.64 18.34 -15.03
CA LYS A 14 9.57 17.91 -13.64
C LYS A 14 8.21 17.29 -13.34
N ALA A 15 8.17 16.48 -12.28
CA ALA A 15 6.97 15.90 -11.73
C ALA A 15 7.07 15.83 -10.19
N VAL A 16 5.93 15.93 -9.52
CA VAL A 16 5.82 15.77 -8.07
C VAL A 16 5.77 14.27 -7.72
N CYS A 17 6.65 13.83 -6.83
CA CYS A 17 6.65 12.46 -6.33
C CYS A 17 5.40 12.18 -5.48
N THR A 18 4.70 11.09 -5.76
CA THR A 18 3.50 10.70 -5.00
C THR A 18 3.78 10.30 -3.56
N THR A 19 5.02 9.91 -3.24
CA THR A 19 5.45 9.51 -1.88
C THR A 19 6.01 10.69 -1.09
N CYS A 20 7.16 11.26 -1.48
CA CYS A 20 7.80 12.34 -0.72
C CYS A 20 7.27 13.75 -1.03
N LYS A 21 6.36 13.89 -2.00
CA LYS A 21 5.74 15.17 -2.40
C LYS A 21 6.71 16.26 -2.90
N ILE A 22 7.97 15.91 -3.14
CA ILE A 22 8.99 16.81 -3.71
C ILE A 22 8.90 16.79 -5.23
N GLU A 23 8.99 17.96 -5.85
CA GLU A 23 9.14 18.12 -7.30
C GLU A 23 10.56 17.73 -7.73
N LYS A 24 10.67 16.84 -8.72
CA LYS A 24 11.94 16.32 -9.23
C LYS A 24 11.92 16.25 -10.75
N LEU A 25 13.10 16.25 -11.37
CA LEU A 25 13.26 16.03 -12.80
C LEU A 25 12.77 14.64 -13.22
N ASN A 26 12.32 14.49 -14.46
CA ASN A 26 11.88 13.20 -15.01
C ASN A 26 12.98 12.13 -14.97
N THR A 27 14.26 12.51 -14.97
CA THR A 27 15.41 11.63 -14.72
C THR A 27 15.37 10.94 -13.34
N GLU A 28 14.48 11.36 -12.44
CA GLU A 28 14.23 10.74 -11.14
C GLU A 28 13.04 9.76 -11.15
N PHE A 29 12.33 9.57 -12.27
CA PHE A 29 11.15 8.70 -12.35
C PHE A 29 11.29 7.54 -13.33
N LYS A 30 10.57 6.45 -13.05
CA LYS A 30 10.51 5.28 -13.94
C LYS A 30 9.38 5.44 -14.96
N PHE A 31 9.67 5.11 -16.20
CA PHE A 31 8.73 5.13 -17.32
C PHE A 31 8.54 3.73 -17.87
N TYR A 32 7.34 3.43 -18.35
CA TYR A 32 7.09 2.22 -19.12
C TYR A 32 7.88 2.28 -20.43
N LYS A 33 8.49 1.16 -20.82
CA LYS A 33 9.20 1.06 -22.10
C LYS A 33 8.24 1.04 -23.30
N ASN A 34 7.06 0.44 -23.13
CA ASN A 34 6.15 0.12 -24.23
C ASN A 34 4.81 0.89 -24.15
N ARG A 35 4.60 1.71 -23.12
CA ARG A 35 3.37 2.51 -22.98
C ARG A 35 3.71 3.98 -23.24
N VAL A 36 3.17 4.50 -24.33
CA VAL A 36 3.41 5.86 -24.81
C VAL A 36 2.08 6.58 -24.99
N ASN A 37 2.09 7.90 -24.84
CA ASN A 37 0.98 8.74 -25.26
C ASN A 37 0.95 8.76 -26.81
N PRO A 38 -0.17 8.38 -27.45
CA PRO A 38 -0.24 8.26 -28.91
C PRO A 38 -0.13 9.60 -29.63
N ILE A 39 -0.46 10.71 -28.96
CA ILE A 39 -0.42 12.07 -29.54
C ILE A 39 0.99 12.65 -29.40
N THR A 40 1.55 12.60 -28.20
CA THR A 40 2.82 13.29 -27.90
C THR A 40 4.05 12.40 -28.10
N GLY A 41 3.88 11.08 -28.27
CA GLY A 41 4.98 10.11 -28.33
C GLY A 41 5.76 9.93 -27.00
N LEU A 42 5.29 10.56 -25.91
CA LEU A 42 5.98 10.54 -24.63
C LEU A 42 5.67 9.25 -23.86
N CYS A 43 6.68 8.66 -23.24
CA CYS A 43 6.49 7.51 -22.36
C CYS A 43 5.60 7.87 -21.17
N LEU A 44 4.69 6.96 -20.81
CA LEU A 44 3.89 7.08 -19.59
C LEU A 44 4.71 6.66 -18.36
N TYR A 45 4.53 7.37 -17.25
CA TYR A 45 5.12 6.99 -15.97
C TYR A 45 4.67 5.58 -15.56
N ALA A 46 5.60 4.74 -15.13
CA ALA A 46 5.27 3.44 -14.54
C ALA A 46 4.55 3.59 -13.20
N ASN A 47 5.02 4.58 -12.43
CA ASN A 47 4.36 5.19 -11.30
C ASN A 47 4.96 6.59 -11.14
N LYS A 48 4.22 7.53 -10.56
CA LYS A 48 4.77 8.87 -10.22
C LYS A 48 5.56 8.85 -8.90
N LYS A 49 6.26 7.75 -8.59
CA LYS A 49 7.15 7.62 -7.43
C LYS A 49 8.59 7.79 -7.88
N CYS A 50 9.36 8.64 -7.21
CA CYS A 50 10.76 8.85 -7.58
C CYS A 50 11.61 7.61 -7.31
N ARG A 51 12.74 7.49 -7.99
CA ARG A 51 13.70 6.39 -7.89
C ARG A 51 14.21 6.23 -6.46
N GLY A 52 14.46 7.33 -5.74
CA GLY A 52 14.84 7.34 -4.32
C GLY A 52 13.80 6.62 -3.44
N CYS A 53 12.57 7.16 -3.37
CA CYS A 53 11.50 6.51 -2.61
C CYS A 53 11.20 5.09 -3.08
N SER A 54 11.37 4.80 -4.38
CA SER A 54 11.24 3.44 -4.89
C SER A 54 12.32 2.51 -4.33
N LYS A 55 13.57 2.98 -4.24
CA LYS A 55 14.68 2.22 -3.62
C LYS A 55 14.42 2.02 -2.13
N ASP A 56 14.04 3.07 -1.39
CA ASP A 56 13.76 2.98 0.04
C ASP A 56 12.68 1.94 0.32
N TYR A 57 11.57 2.00 -0.44
CA TYR A 57 10.51 1.00 -0.35
C TYR A 57 11.00 -0.42 -0.63
N MET A 58 11.88 -0.61 -1.62
CA MET A 58 12.46 -1.94 -1.91
C MET A 58 13.38 -2.41 -0.78
N ILE A 59 14.12 -1.49 -0.14
CA ILE A 59 14.95 -1.80 1.04
C ILE A 59 14.05 -2.23 2.20
N HIS A 60 13.00 -1.48 2.52
CA HIS A 60 12.03 -1.83 3.57
C HIS A 60 11.36 -3.18 3.28
N LYS A 61 10.93 -3.41 2.04
CA LYS A 61 10.34 -4.69 1.61
C LYS A 61 11.32 -5.86 1.73
N LYS A 62 12.61 -5.66 1.42
CA LYS A 62 13.63 -6.69 1.61
C LYS A 62 13.89 -6.94 3.10
N LYS A 63 13.96 -5.89 3.92
CA LYS A 63 14.13 -5.99 5.37
C LYS A 63 12.98 -6.77 6.01
N SER A 64 11.72 -6.50 5.64
CA SER A 64 10.58 -7.26 6.17
C SER A 64 10.65 -8.75 5.80
N VAL A 65 11.08 -9.08 4.57
CA VAL A 65 11.28 -10.47 4.15
C VAL A 65 12.46 -11.15 4.87
N ILE A 66 13.56 -10.43 5.12
CA ILE A 66 14.73 -10.95 5.84
C ILE A 66 14.40 -11.16 7.32
N GLN A 67 13.73 -10.20 7.98
CA GLN A 67 13.32 -10.32 9.38
C GLN A 67 12.38 -11.52 9.60
N ILE A 68 11.46 -11.80 8.68
CA ILE A 68 10.63 -13.01 8.72
C ILE A 68 11.51 -14.27 8.70
N LYS A 69 12.55 -14.30 7.84
CA LYS A 69 13.48 -15.44 7.74
C LYS A 69 14.38 -15.58 8.99
N GLU A 70 14.93 -14.48 9.50
CA GLU A 70 15.83 -14.47 10.66
C GLU A 70 15.13 -14.84 11.96
N GLN A 71 13.84 -14.53 12.09
CA GLN A 71 13.02 -14.97 13.23
C GLN A 71 12.62 -16.45 13.17
N GLY A 72 13.10 -17.20 12.16
CA GLY A 72 12.69 -18.59 11.94
C GLY A 72 11.22 -18.75 11.57
N ILE A 73 10.52 -17.65 11.28
CA ILE A 73 9.10 -17.63 10.94
C ILE A 73 9.00 -18.04 9.47
N SER A 74 8.50 -19.24 9.21
CA SER A 74 8.08 -19.61 7.86
C SER A 74 7.04 -18.58 7.40
N ARG A 75 7.10 -18.20 6.12
CA ARG A 75 6.13 -17.27 5.54
C ARG A 75 4.74 -17.75 5.96
N PRO A 76 3.93 -16.93 6.67
CA PRO A 76 2.63 -17.38 7.17
C PRO A 76 1.88 -18.08 6.05
N ILE A 77 1.25 -19.20 6.39
CA ILE A 77 0.44 -19.97 5.47
C ILE A 77 -1.02 -19.73 5.88
N PRO A 78 -1.91 -19.37 4.94
CA PRO A 78 -3.34 -19.29 5.23
C PRO A 78 -3.83 -20.61 5.82
N SER A 79 -4.80 -20.56 6.75
CA SER A 79 -5.42 -21.78 7.28
C SER A 79 -5.98 -22.64 6.14
N LYS A 80 -6.10 -23.96 6.29
CA LYS A 80 -6.70 -24.82 5.25
C LYS A 80 -8.23 -24.65 5.13
N ALA A 81 -8.82 -23.68 5.82
CA ALA A 81 -10.25 -23.43 5.84
C ALA A 81 -10.71 -22.85 4.49
N ASN A 82 -11.86 -23.31 4.02
CA ASN A 82 -12.56 -22.74 2.88
C ASN A 82 -14.05 -22.61 3.22
N PRO A 83 -14.62 -21.40 3.21
CA PRO A 83 -13.98 -20.12 2.88
C PRO A 83 -12.93 -19.69 3.91
N TYR A 84 -11.90 -18.99 3.43
CA TYR A 84 -10.96 -18.27 4.28
C TYR A 84 -11.67 -17.04 4.84
N LYS A 85 -11.32 -16.60 6.06
CA LYS A 85 -11.91 -15.41 6.67
C LYS A 85 -10.90 -14.27 6.67
N CYS A 86 -11.37 -13.05 6.42
CA CYS A 86 -10.57 -11.84 6.64
C CYS A 86 -10.43 -11.59 8.14
N ASP A 87 -9.20 -11.46 8.65
CA ASP A 87 -8.95 -11.24 10.08
C ASP A 87 -9.44 -9.87 10.59
N ASN A 88 -9.76 -8.92 9.71
CA ASN A 88 -10.26 -7.59 10.09
C ASN A 88 -11.78 -7.42 9.97
N CYS A 89 -12.41 -7.98 8.93
CA CYS A 89 -13.84 -7.78 8.68
C CYS A 89 -14.66 -9.07 8.64
N SER A 90 -14.02 -10.21 8.92
CA SER A 90 -14.65 -11.55 8.95
C SER A 90 -15.33 -11.99 7.64
N LYS A 91 -15.14 -11.24 6.55
CA LYS A 91 -15.67 -11.56 5.23
C LYS A 91 -15.05 -12.84 4.69
N ASP A 92 -15.88 -13.66 4.05
CA ASP A 92 -15.44 -14.84 3.31
C ASP A 92 -14.60 -14.50 2.09
N ILE A 93 -13.51 -15.25 1.94
CA ILE A 93 -12.56 -15.17 0.86
C ILE A 93 -12.47 -16.57 0.28
N ILE A 94 -12.99 -16.76 -0.94
CA ILE A 94 -13.13 -18.08 -1.56
C ILE A 94 -11.78 -18.60 -2.09
N THR A 95 -10.82 -17.72 -2.35
CA THR A 95 -9.54 -18.08 -2.96
C THR A 95 -8.37 -17.37 -2.28
N THR A 96 -7.28 -18.12 -2.07
CA THR A 96 -6.01 -17.58 -1.58
C THR A 96 -5.40 -16.54 -2.52
N LYS A 97 -5.80 -16.48 -3.79
CA LYS A 97 -5.30 -15.48 -4.75
C LYS A 97 -5.71 -14.05 -4.40
N THR A 98 -6.83 -13.87 -3.70
CA THR A 98 -7.32 -12.54 -3.27
C THR A 98 -6.96 -12.22 -1.83
N LEU A 99 -6.45 -13.20 -1.08
CA LEU A 99 -5.99 -13.06 0.30
C LEU A 99 -4.68 -12.24 0.34
N GLN A 100 -4.63 -11.24 1.22
CA GLN A 100 -3.50 -10.33 1.36
C GLN A 100 -2.75 -10.64 2.65
N LEU A 101 -1.43 -10.80 2.55
CA LEU A 101 -0.55 -10.93 3.73
C LEU A 101 -0.29 -9.54 4.30
N ASP A 102 -0.96 -9.20 5.39
CA ASP A 102 -0.79 -7.92 6.06
C ASP A 102 0.34 -7.98 7.10
N HIS A 103 1.12 -6.91 7.16
CA HIS A 103 2.27 -6.80 8.03
C HIS A 103 2.56 -5.35 8.39
N CYS A 104 3.12 -5.13 9.59
CA CYS A 104 3.56 -3.83 10.02
C CYS A 104 4.73 -3.35 9.14
N HIS A 105 4.58 -2.20 8.47
CA HIS A 105 5.63 -1.67 7.60
C HIS A 105 6.89 -1.19 8.34
N LEU A 106 6.82 -0.97 9.66
CA LEU A 106 7.98 -0.58 10.49
C LEU A 106 8.79 -1.80 10.95
N THR A 107 8.10 -2.82 11.46
CA THR A 107 8.75 -3.97 12.13
C THR A 107 8.81 -5.23 11.27
N GLY A 108 8.09 -5.26 10.14
CA GLY A 108 7.92 -6.45 9.31
C GLY A 108 7.06 -7.55 9.93
N LYS A 109 6.56 -7.37 11.16
CA LYS A 109 5.76 -8.38 11.86
C LYS A 109 4.43 -8.61 11.14
N PHE A 110 4.10 -9.89 10.95
CA PHE A 110 2.80 -10.32 10.42
C PHE A 110 1.67 -9.86 11.36
N ARG A 111 0.59 -9.33 10.76
CA ARG A 111 -0.62 -8.93 11.50
C ARG A 111 -1.77 -9.90 11.26
N GLY A 112 -1.95 -10.35 10.02
CA GLY A 112 -3.05 -11.24 9.66
C GLY A 112 -3.24 -11.40 8.16
N TRP A 113 -4.26 -12.17 7.81
CA TRP A 113 -4.73 -12.37 6.45
C TRP A 113 -5.97 -11.53 6.19
N LEU A 114 -5.86 -10.58 5.26
CA LEU A 114 -6.93 -9.64 4.97
C LEU A 114 -7.54 -9.89 3.59
N CYS A 115 -8.80 -9.49 3.42
CA CYS A 115 -9.34 -9.27 2.09
C CYS A 115 -8.65 -8.06 1.43
N LYS A 116 -8.74 -7.98 0.11
CA LYS A 116 -8.15 -6.90 -0.68
C LYS A 116 -8.64 -5.52 -0.22
N GLU A 117 -9.94 -5.39 0.07
CA GLU A 117 -10.56 -4.14 0.47
C GLU A 117 -10.02 -3.63 1.80
N CYS A 118 -9.93 -4.50 2.83
CA CYS A 118 -9.37 -4.12 4.13
C CYS A 118 -7.89 -3.73 4.02
N ASN A 119 -7.09 -4.53 3.31
CA ASN A 119 -5.66 -4.26 3.15
C ASN A 119 -5.39 -2.91 2.45
N ILE A 120 -6.12 -2.62 1.36
CA ILE A 120 -6.01 -1.33 0.67
C ILE A 120 -6.51 -0.18 1.54
N SER A 121 -7.61 -0.38 2.26
CA SER A 121 -8.18 0.66 3.13
C SER A 121 -7.23 1.04 4.26
N LEU A 122 -6.59 0.07 4.92
CA LEU A 122 -5.56 0.35 5.92
C LEU A 122 -4.43 1.21 5.35
N GLY A 123 -3.90 0.83 4.18
CA GLY A 123 -2.87 1.61 3.49
C GLY A 123 -3.32 3.04 3.12
N ASN A 124 -4.54 3.19 2.61
CA ASN A 124 -5.10 4.50 2.24
C ASN A 124 -5.35 5.41 3.45
N LEU A 125 -5.65 4.82 4.60
CA LEU A 125 -5.85 5.53 5.86
C LEU A 125 -4.54 5.77 6.62
N GLY A 126 -3.40 5.45 6.00
CA GLY A 126 -2.07 5.75 6.54
C GLY A 126 -1.49 4.66 7.44
N ASP A 127 -2.10 3.47 7.47
CA ASP A 127 -1.60 2.26 8.14
C ASP A 127 -1.11 2.52 9.57
N SER A 128 -1.88 3.32 10.31
CA SER A 128 -1.56 3.82 11.64
C SER A 128 -2.82 4.01 12.46
N ILE A 129 -2.70 3.87 13.78
CA ILE A 129 -3.80 4.05 14.72
C ILE A 129 -4.34 5.48 14.62
N GLU A 130 -3.46 6.47 14.50
CA GLU A 130 -3.81 7.89 14.35
C GLU A 130 -4.63 8.15 13.08
N GLY A 131 -4.31 7.47 11.97
CA GLY A 131 -5.05 7.56 10.71
C GLY A 131 -6.47 7.00 10.84
N LEU A 132 -6.63 5.90 11.56
CA LEU A 132 -7.93 5.30 11.85
C LEU A 132 -8.77 6.18 12.79
N PHE A 133 -8.18 6.76 13.84
CA PHE A 133 -8.87 7.70 14.72
C PHE A 133 -9.35 8.95 14.00
N LYS A 134 -8.59 9.48 13.03
CA LYS A 134 -9.06 10.57 12.17
C LYS A 134 -10.30 10.17 11.36
N THR A 135 -10.36 8.93 10.91
CA THR A 135 -11.50 8.38 10.18
C THR A 135 -12.72 8.23 11.08
N ILE A 136 -12.55 7.66 12.28
CA ILE A 136 -13.61 7.57 13.30
C ILE A 136 -14.15 8.97 13.62
N LYS A 137 -13.25 9.94 13.91
CA LYS A 137 -13.62 11.34 14.16
C LYS A 137 -14.43 11.94 13.01
N TYR A 138 -14.08 11.64 11.77
CA TYR A 138 -14.81 12.13 10.59
C TYR A 138 -16.23 11.56 10.51
N LEU A 139 -16.38 10.24 10.67
CA LEU A 139 -17.69 9.58 10.69
C LEU A 139 -18.56 10.06 11.86
N ASN A 140 -17.94 10.34 13.00
CA ASN A 140 -18.66 10.75 14.20
C ASN A 140 -19.29 12.15 14.10
N LYS A 141 -18.96 12.95 13.09
CA LYS A 141 -19.60 14.25 12.83
C LYS A 141 -21.11 14.11 12.62
N THR A 142 -21.57 12.98 12.09
CA THR A 142 -23.00 12.71 11.86
C THR A 142 -23.54 11.66 12.81
N GLN A 143 -22.73 10.69 13.23
CA GLN A 143 -23.19 9.62 14.12
C GLN A 143 -23.30 10.04 15.59
N GLN A 144 -22.58 11.09 16.00
CA GLN A 144 -22.63 11.70 17.33
C GLN A 144 -22.49 10.70 18.50
N LYS A 145 -21.68 9.66 18.30
CA LYS A 145 -21.36 8.66 19.31
C LYS A 145 -20.53 9.27 20.44
N SER A 146 -20.90 8.95 21.67
CA SER A 146 -20.10 9.29 22.85
C SER A 146 -18.82 8.46 22.90
N ILE A 147 -17.88 8.86 23.77
CA ILE A 147 -16.66 8.07 24.00
C ILE A 147 -17.02 6.69 24.57
N ASP A 148 -17.98 6.63 25.49
CA ASP A 148 -18.42 5.37 26.10
C ASP A 148 -19.05 4.43 25.06
N GLU A 149 -19.89 4.94 24.15
CA GLU A 149 -20.43 4.12 23.05
C GLU A 149 -19.33 3.59 22.13
N LEU A 150 -18.29 4.39 21.85
CA LEU A 150 -17.16 3.95 21.03
C LEU A 150 -16.31 2.90 21.74
N HIS A 151 -16.10 3.03 23.06
CA HIS A 151 -15.44 2.00 23.86
C HIS A 151 -16.23 0.70 23.89
N ASP A 152 -17.55 0.77 24.14
CA ASP A 152 -18.42 -0.41 24.11
C ASP A 152 -18.43 -1.12 22.76
N MET A 153 -18.26 -0.38 21.66
CA MET A 153 -18.11 -0.97 20.33
C MET A 153 -16.79 -1.71 20.20
N LEU A 154 -15.68 -1.17 20.70
CA LEU A 154 -14.36 -1.81 20.64
C LEU A 154 -14.34 -3.15 21.40
N ASP A 155 -15.04 -3.25 22.52
CA ASP A 155 -15.10 -4.49 23.31
C ASP A 155 -15.90 -5.63 22.65
N LYS A 156 -16.68 -5.31 21.61
CA LYS A 156 -17.57 -6.26 20.91
C LYS A 156 -17.00 -6.82 19.61
N ILE A 157 -15.85 -6.30 19.14
CA ILE A 157 -15.20 -6.69 17.88
C ILE A 157 -14.09 -7.69 18.18
#